data_AF-M4B4X4-F1
#
_entry.id   AF-M4B4X4-F1
#
_cell.length_a   1.000
_cell.length_b   1.000
_cell.length_c   1.000
_cell.angle_alpha   90.00
_cell.angle_beta   90.00
_cell.angle_gamma   90.00
#
_symmetry.space_group_name_H-M   'P 1'
#
loop_
_entity.id
_entity.type
_entity.pdbx_description
1 polymer ?
#
loop_
_entity_poly.entity_id
_entity_poly.type
_entity_poly.pdbx_seq_one_letter_code
_entity_poly.pdbx_strand_id
1 'polypeptide(L)'
;MLLVNERQPSSRLASTSATSRKRKVVLPDECRDKRARQSWTELEYEMVLEEATLLREELELLLRVAADLCKDLGRVDTPVCSFSVTLDQMGALLASSQALTVPQIRTMCQQMVSMMQYLCRVHFRHFALVDMQDQLCACRNRFMLFVCNNAAMLGL
;
A
#
# COMPACT_ATOMS: atom_id res chain seq x y z
N MET A 1 -53.50 20.24 -41.67
CA MET A 1 -54.58 19.25 -41.87
C MET A 1 -54.01 17.92 -41.38
N LEU A 2 -54.31 17.48 -40.14
CA LEU A 2 -55.46 16.62 -39.73
C LEU A 2 -55.38 15.24 -40.44
N LEU A 3 -55.33 14.04 -39.82
CA LEU A 3 -55.50 13.46 -38.46
C LEU A 3 -54.77 12.09 -38.48
N VAL A 4 -53.97 11.65 -37.51
CA VAL A 4 -54.30 10.98 -36.22
C VAL A 4 -55.34 9.84 -36.32
N ASN A 5 -54.88 8.59 -36.10
CA ASN A 5 -55.55 7.56 -35.28
C ASN A 5 -54.57 6.36 -35.11
N GLU A 6 -53.89 6.18 -33.96
CA GLU A 6 -54.36 5.64 -32.67
C GLU A 6 -54.27 4.10 -32.57
N ARG A 7 -53.27 3.58 -31.84
CA ARG A 7 -53.44 2.89 -30.53
C ARG A 7 -52.14 2.20 -30.06
N GLN A 8 -51.59 2.73 -28.97
CA GLN A 8 -50.75 2.06 -27.96
C GLN A 8 -51.69 1.49 -26.84
N PRO A 9 -51.25 0.84 -25.71
CA PRO A 9 -49.89 0.68 -25.15
C PRO A 9 -49.57 -0.69 -24.47
N SER A 10 -48.32 -0.78 -23.96
CA SER A 10 -47.90 -1.43 -22.68
C SER A 10 -47.28 -2.84 -22.65
N SER A 11 -46.00 -2.87 -22.21
CA SER A 11 -45.35 -3.79 -21.25
C SER A 11 -43.96 -4.25 -21.76
N ARG A 12 -42.84 -3.59 -21.42
CA ARG A 12 -41.98 -3.77 -20.22
C ARG A 12 -41.47 -5.20 -19.95
N LEU A 13 -40.15 -5.26 -19.71
CA LEU A 13 -39.29 -6.27 -19.04
C LEU A 13 -38.67 -7.33 -19.98
N ALA A 14 -37.39 -7.20 -20.36
CA ALA A 14 -36.15 -7.45 -19.59
C ALA A 14 -35.78 -8.95 -19.46
N SER A 15 -34.60 -9.32 -19.98
CA SER A 15 -33.60 -10.20 -19.34
C SER A 15 -32.64 -10.85 -20.36
N THR A 16 -31.81 -10.06 -21.05
CA THR A 16 -30.59 -10.63 -21.63
C THR A 16 -29.54 -10.73 -20.53
N SER A 17 -29.39 -11.95 -20.01
CA SER A 17 -28.36 -12.36 -19.07
C SER A 17 -26.97 -12.04 -19.62
N ALA A 18 -26.40 -10.90 -19.21
CA ALA A 18 -24.99 -10.63 -19.37
C ALA A 18 -24.22 -11.58 -18.45
N THR A 19 -23.75 -12.71 -19.00
CA THR A 19 -22.78 -13.57 -18.32
C THR A 19 -21.49 -12.78 -18.12
N SER A 20 -21.41 -12.13 -16.97
CA SER A 20 -20.24 -11.42 -16.50
C SER A 20 -19.14 -12.46 -16.27
N ARG A 21 -18.24 -12.62 -17.25
CA ARG A 21 -17.02 -13.44 -17.12
C ARG A 21 -16.17 -12.83 -16.01
N LYS A 22 -16.37 -13.32 -14.79
CA LYS A 22 -15.42 -13.13 -13.68
C LYS A 22 -14.08 -13.70 -14.16
N ARG A 23 -13.13 -12.83 -14.49
CA ARG A 23 -11.74 -13.25 -14.67
C ARG A 23 -11.32 -13.88 -13.36
N LYS A 24 -11.17 -15.20 -13.34
CA LYS A 24 -10.58 -15.93 -12.22
C LYS A 24 -9.11 -15.53 -12.23
N VAL A 25 -8.76 -14.52 -11.44
CA VAL A 25 -7.37 -14.22 -11.12
C VAL A 25 -6.86 -15.45 -10.37
N VAL A 26 -6.18 -16.34 -11.09
CA VAL A 26 -5.45 -17.44 -10.49
C VAL A 26 -4.24 -16.80 -9.85
N LEU A 27 -4.37 -16.49 -8.56
CA LEU A 27 -3.20 -16.18 -7.75
C LEU A 27 -2.29 -17.41 -7.76
N PRO A 28 -0.97 -17.23 -7.94
CA PRO A 28 -0.02 -18.32 -7.92
C PRO A 28 -0.15 -19.15 -6.63
N ASP A 29 0.09 -20.45 -6.76
CA ASP A 29 -0.21 -21.51 -5.77
C ASP A 29 0.41 -21.25 -4.39
N GLU A 30 1.51 -20.51 -4.35
CA GLU A 30 2.28 -20.19 -3.14
C GLU A 30 1.47 -19.41 -2.08
N CYS A 31 0.55 -18.54 -2.49
CA CYS A 31 -0.30 -17.79 -1.55
C CYS A 31 -1.33 -18.67 -0.81
N ARG A 32 -1.59 -19.89 -1.30
CA ARG A 32 -2.56 -20.80 -0.67
C ARG A 32 -1.88 -21.64 0.41
N ASP A 33 -0.67 -22.10 0.15
CA ASP A 33 0.13 -22.90 1.07
C ASP A 33 0.57 -22.13 2.32
N LYS A 34 0.96 -20.86 2.16
CA LYS A 34 1.32 -19.99 3.31
C LYS A 34 0.14 -19.78 4.27
N ARG A 35 -1.06 -19.62 3.72
CA ARG A 35 -2.30 -19.45 4.51
C ARG A 35 -2.65 -20.67 5.35
N ALA A 36 -2.30 -21.86 4.90
CA ALA A 36 -2.60 -23.10 5.63
C ALA A 36 -1.66 -23.34 6.81
N ARG A 37 -0.40 -22.88 6.74
CA ARG A 37 0.63 -23.16 7.75
C ARG A 37 0.63 -22.17 8.92
N GLN A 38 0.12 -20.95 8.73
CA GLN A 38 0.08 -19.86 9.75
C GLN A 38 1.42 -19.52 10.42
N SER A 39 2.54 -20.09 9.96
CA SER A 39 3.90 -19.81 10.43
C SER A 39 4.84 -19.63 9.24
N TRP A 40 5.79 -18.71 9.34
CA TRP A 40 6.85 -18.55 8.34
C TRP A 40 7.90 -19.63 8.50
N THR A 41 8.47 -20.10 7.38
CA THR A 41 9.78 -20.75 7.43
C THR A 41 10.86 -19.73 7.78
N GLU A 42 12.03 -20.20 8.24
CA GLU A 42 13.18 -19.33 8.54
C GLU A 42 13.57 -18.46 7.33
N LEU A 43 13.64 -19.06 6.13
CA LEU A 43 13.92 -18.32 4.90
C LEU A 43 12.86 -17.25 4.60
N GLU A 44 11.58 -17.57 4.77
CA GLU A 44 10.50 -16.58 4.55
C GLU A 44 10.56 -15.44 5.54
N TYR A 45 10.88 -15.73 6.80
CA TYR A 45 11.06 -14.72 7.83
C TYR A 45 12.20 -13.76 7.47
N GLU A 46 13.36 -14.28 7.10
CA GLU A 46 14.51 -13.47 6.69
C GLU A 46 14.19 -12.62 5.46
N MET A 47 13.55 -13.19 4.43
CA MET A 47 13.13 -12.45 3.24
C MET A 47 12.13 -11.32 3.58
N VAL A 48 11.21 -11.56 4.53
CA VAL A 48 10.26 -10.53 4.97
C VAL A 48 10.98 -9.40 5.70
N LEU A 49 11.95 -9.71 6.55
CA LEU A 49 12.74 -8.69 7.26
C LEU A 49 13.62 -7.90 6.31
N GLU A 50 14.27 -8.55 5.34
CA GLU A 50 15.10 -7.90 4.34
C GLU A 50 14.26 -6.91 3.52
N GLU A 51 13.13 -7.35 2.96
CA GLU A 51 12.27 -6.48 2.16
C GLU A 51 11.65 -5.35 3.02
N ALA A 52 11.25 -5.63 4.27
CA ALA A 52 10.78 -4.60 5.19
C ALA A 52 11.87 -3.56 5.50
N THR A 53 13.13 -3.97 5.59
CA THR A 53 14.28 -3.09 5.80
C THR A 53 14.50 -2.17 4.59
N LEU A 54 14.49 -2.74 3.39
CA LEU A 54 14.62 -1.96 2.14
C LEU A 54 13.48 -0.94 1.99
N LEU A 55 12.25 -1.35 2.27
CA LEU A 55 11.08 -0.47 2.21
C LEU A 55 11.13 0.64 3.26
N ARG A 56 11.70 0.36 4.45
CA ARG A 56 11.92 1.37 5.50
C ARG A 56 12.93 2.42 5.04
N GLU A 57 14.03 1.98 4.43
CA GLU A 57 15.08 2.87 3.90
C GLU A 57 14.56 3.75 2.77
N GLU A 58 13.83 3.18 1.80
CA GLU A 58 13.20 3.95 0.73
C GLU A 58 12.22 5.00 1.30
N LEU A 59 11.40 4.61 2.27
CA LEU A 59 10.45 5.52 2.92
C LEU A 59 11.14 6.63 3.72
N GLU A 60 12.29 6.33 4.34
CA GLU A 60 13.13 7.31 5.04
C GLU A 60 13.64 8.37 4.07
N LEU A 61 14.13 7.96 2.89
CA LEU A 61 14.56 8.89 1.85
C LEU A 61 13.41 9.79 1.39
N LEU A 62 12.22 9.23 1.16
CA LEU A 62 11.05 10.01 0.78
C LEU A 62 10.66 11.01 1.88
N LEU A 63 10.71 10.63 3.16
CA LEU A 63 10.41 11.57 4.26
C LEU A 63 11.43 12.69 4.36
N ARG A 64 12.72 12.42 4.12
CA ARG A 64 13.76 13.46 4.06
C ARG A 64 13.48 14.46 2.93
N VAL A 65 13.15 13.97 1.74
CA VAL A 65 12.76 14.83 0.61
C VAL A 65 11.50 15.65 0.95
N ALA A 66 10.48 15.04 1.54
CA ALA A 66 9.27 15.75 1.95
C ALA A 66 9.56 16.84 2.99
N ALA A 67 10.47 16.58 3.94
CA ALA A 67 10.89 17.55 4.94
C ALA A 67 11.62 18.74 4.31
N ASP A 68 12.55 18.48 3.39
CA ASP A 68 13.33 19.52 2.71
C ASP A 68 12.43 20.39 1.81
N LEU A 69 11.51 19.78 1.06
CA LEU A 69 10.51 20.52 0.29
C LEU A 69 9.62 21.41 1.17
N CYS A 70 9.23 20.93 2.35
CA CYS A 70 8.47 21.76 3.29
C CYS A 70 9.28 22.96 3.80
N LYS A 71 10.57 22.77 4.10
CA LYS A 71 11.48 23.87 4.48
C LYS A 71 11.61 24.90 3.36
N ASP A 72 11.80 24.46 2.11
CA ASP A 72 11.90 25.34 0.95
C ASP A 72 10.61 26.15 0.73
N LEU A 73 9.46 25.58 1.08
CA LEU A 73 8.15 26.24 1.06
C LEU A 73 7.86 27.08 2.32
N GLY A 74 8.80 27.19 3.26
CA GLY A 74 8.66 27.96 4.49
C GLY A 74 7.67 27.36 5.49
N ARG A 75 7.46 26.05 5.47
CA ARG A 75 6.52 25.33 6.34
C ARG A 75 7.24 24.25 7.15
N VAL A 76 6.78 24.02 8.37
CA VAL A 76 7.19 22.88 9.18
C VAL A 76 6.11 21.82 9.11
N ASP A 77 6.51 20.58 8.81
CA ASP A 77 5.61 19.44 8.75
C ASP A 77 5.84 18.52 9.96
N THR A 78 5.05 18.73 11.01
CA THR A 78 5.17 17.96 12.27
C THR A 78 4.97 16.45 12.07
N PRO A 79 3.99 15.98 11.26
CA PRO A 79 3.90 14.56 10.91
C PRO A 79 5.17 13.97 10.30
N VAL A 80 5.79 14.64 9.31
CA VAL A 80 7.03 14.15 8.69
C VAL A 80 8.15 14.00 9.74
N CYS A 81 8.32 14.98 10.63
CA CYS A 81 9.31 14.89 11.72
C CYS A 81 9.04 13.71 12.65
N SER A 82 7.78 13.50 13.05
CA SER A 82 7.39 12.36 13.90
C SER A 82 7.61 11.02 13.22
N PHE A 83 7.40 10.96 11.91
CA PHE A 83 7.63 9.75 11.13
C PHE A 83 9.12 9.40 11.03
N SER A 84 10.00 10.40 10.84
CA SER A 84 11.45 10.17 10.86
C SER A 84 11.90 9.51 12.17
N VAL A 85 11.46 10.04 13.32
CA VAL A 85 11.77 9.44 14.64
C VAL A 85 11.26 8.00 14.73
N THR A 86 10.08 7.74 14.17
CA THR A 86 9.50 6.39 14.17
C THR A 86 10.33 5.44 13.29
N LEU A 87 10.82 5.88 12.13
CA LEU A 87 11.69 5.07 11.27
C LEU A 87 13.06 4.82 11.89
N ASP A 88 13.61 5.76 12.65
CA ASP A 88 14.86 5.57 13.39
C ASP A 88 14.70 4.47 14.45
N GLN A 89 13.58 4.49 15.18
CA GLN A 89 13.24 3.46 16.16
C GLN A 89 13.07 2.08 15.48
N MET A 90 12.41 2.02 14.33
CA MET A 90 12.30 0.79 13.54
C MET A 90 13.67 0.29 13.06
N GLY A 91 14.54 1.20 12.61
CA GLY A 91 15.90 0.88 12.18
C GLY A 91 16.71 0.25 13.31
N ALA A 92 16.61 0.83 14.52
CA ALA A 92 17.25 0.26 15.71
C ALA A 92 16.72 -1.14 16.09
N LEU A 93 15.41 -1.38 15.92
CA LEU A 93 14.81 -2.69 16.13
C LEU A 93 15.31 -3.73 15.12
N LEU A 94 15.35 -3.38 13.83
CA LEU A 94 15.84 -4.25 12.75
C LEU A 94 17.33 -4.55 12.87
N ALA A 95 18.13 -3.60 13.35
CA ALA A 95 19.55 -3.78 13.59
C ALA A 95 19.88 -4.56 14.88
N SER A 96 18.86 -4.87 15.70
CA SER A 96 19.08 -5.60 16.94
C SER A 96 19.39 -7.08 16.66
N SER A 97 20.16 -7.72 17.53
CA SER A 97 20.43 -9.16 17.45
C SER A 97 19.24 -10.04 17.87
N GLN A 98 18.12 -9.42 18.28
CA GLN A 98 16.95 -10.13 18.75
C GLN A 98 15.97 -10.36 17.59
N ALA A 99 15.54 -11.60 17.42
CA ALA A 99 14.50 -11.92 16.45
C ALA A 99 13.21 -11.13 16.76
N LEU A 100 12.71 -10.40 15.76
CA LEU A 100 11.44 -9.70 15.83
C LEU A 100 10.28 -10.69 15.81
N THR A 101 9.29 -10.42 16.65
CA THR A 101 8.04 -11.17 16.69
C THR A 101 7.08 -10.70 15.58
N VAL A 102 6.16 -11.58 15.15
CA VAL A 102 5.13 -11.23 14.14
C VAL A 102 4.32 -9.98 14.52
N PRO A 103 3.90 -9.77 15.79
CA PRO A 103 3.22 -8.53 16.19
C PRO A 103 4.08 -7.27 16.01
N GLN A 104 5.39 -7.35 16.25
CA GLN A 104 6.30 -6.23 16.01
C GLN A 104 6.37 -5.91 14.50
N ILE A 105 6.57 -6.92 13.66
CA ILE A 105 6.63 -6.77 12.20
C ILE A 105 5.31 -6.20 11.67
N ARG A 106 4.16 -6.69 12.16
CA ARG A 106 2.84 -6.15 11.84
C ARG A 106 2.74 -4.66 12.17
N THR A 107 3.13 -4.29 13.39
CA THR A 107 3.07 -2.89 13.85
C THR A 107 3.94 -2.00 12.97
N MET A 108 5.15 -2.46 12.64
CA MET A 108 6.04 -1.74 11.73
C MET A 108 5.39 -1.53 10.37
N CYS A 109 4.84 -2.61 9.78
CA CYS A 109 4.15 -2.53 8.50
C CYS A 109 2.98 -1.53 8.53
N GLN A 110 2.16 -1.54 9.58
CA GLN A 110 1.03 -0.62 9.74
C GLN A 110 1.46 0.84 9.85
N GLN A 111 2.54 1.11 10.59
CA GLN A 111 3.12 2.44 10.70
C GLN A 111 3.66 2.91 9.35
N MET A 112 4.41 2.07 8.64
CA MET A 112 4.91 2.38 7.29
C MET A 112 3.79 2.58 6.26
N VAL A 113 2.68 1.81 6.33
CA VAL A 113 1.48 2.05 5.51
C VAL A 113 0.96 3.46 5.76
N SER A 114 0.85 3.86 7.04
CA SER A 114 0.31 5.16 7.42
C SER A 114 1.17 6.31 6.90
N MET A 115 2.50 6.17 6.99
CA MET A 115 3.46 7.14 6.44
C MET A 115 3.34 7.24 4.91
N MET A 116 3.31 6.11 4.21
CA MET A 116 3.18 6.08 2.75
C MET A 116 1.86 6.72 2.28
N GLN A 117 0.76 6.44 2.98
CA GLN A 117 -0.54 7.06 2.72
C GLN A 117 -0.50 8.57 2.95
N TYR A 118 0.17 9.03 4.02
CA TYR A 118 0.33 10.44 4.31
C TYR A 118 1.11 11.15 3.20
N LEU A 119 2.27 10.62 2.80
CA LEU A 119 3.08 11.16 1.71
C LEU A 119 2.30 11.26 0.40
N CYS A 120 1.57 10.20 0.03
CA CYS A 120 0.74 10.19 -1.17
C CYS A 120 -0.42 11.18 -1.12
N ARG A 121 -0.99 11.45 0.06
CA ARG A 121 -2.14 12.38 0.19
C ARG A 121 -1.71 13.83 0.28
N VAL A 122 -0.65 14.11 1.04
CA VAL A 122 -0.25 15.46 1.41
C VAL A 122 0.89 15.96 0.52
N HIS A 123 1.91 15.13 0.27
CA HIS A 123 3.14 15.58 -0.40
C HIS A 123 3.21 15.23 -1.88
N PHE A 124 2.28 14.47 -2.45
CA PHE A 124 2.36 14.08 -3.87
C PHE A 124 2.63 15.27 -4.81
N ARG A 125 1.96 16.41 -4.56
CA ARG A 125 2.20 17.64 -5.33
C ARG A 125 3.58 18.25 -5.08
N HIS A 126 4.10 18.18 -3.86
CA HIS A 126 5.46 18.63 -3.54
C HIS A 126 6.50 17.79 -4.28
N PHE A 127 6.36 16.46 -4.28
CA PHE A 127 7.23 15.57 -5.06
C PHE A 127 7.18 15.86 -6.56
N ALA A 128 6.02 16.25 -7.09
CA ALA A 128 5.87 16.65 -8.49
C ALA A 128 6.60 17.95 -8.85
N LEU A 129 6.93 18.81 -7.89
CA LEU A 129 7.74 20.02 -8.16
C LEU A 129 9.20 19.71 -8.48
N VAL A 130 9.66 18.51 -8.12
CA VAL A 130 11.04 18.04 -8.29
C VAL A 130 11.12 16.73 -9.08
N ASP A 131 10.08 16.40 -9.85
CA ASP A 131 10.00 15.21 -10.70
C ASP A 131 10.22 13.87 -9.98
N MET A 132 9.83 13.79 -8.69
CA MET A 132 9.96 12.58 -7.86
C MET A 132 8.63 11.87 -7.56
N GLN A 133 7.51 12.31 -8.15
CA GLN A 133 6.18 11.70 -7.96
C GLN A 133 6.14 10.23 -8.40
N ASP A 134 6.93 9.88 -9.42
CA ASP A 134 7.00 8.50 -9.92
C ASP A 134 7.74 7.60 -8.94
N GLN A 135 8.74 8.12 -8.23
CA GLN A 135 9.44 7.38 -7.18
C GLN A 135 8.55 7.12 -5.97
N LEU A 136 7.76 8.14 -5.57
CA LEU A 136 6.74 7.95 -4.54
C LEU A 136 5.72 6.87 -4.95
N CYS A 137 5.27 6.88 -6.21
CA CYS A 137 4.36 5.86 -6.73
C CYS A 137 4.99 4.46 -6.78
N ALA A 138 6.24 4.35 -7.22
CA ALA A 138 6.96 3.09 -7.32
C ALA A 138 7.16 2.46 -5.94
N CYS A 139 7.63 3.24 -4.96
CA CYS A 139 7.79 2.80 -3.57
C CYS A 139 6.45 2.36 -2.97
N ARG A 140 5.38 3.15 -3.16
CA ARG A 140 4.01 2.77 -2.74
C ARG A 140 3.60 1.42 -3.34
N ASN A 141 3.81 1.23 -4.64
CA ASN A 141 3.38 0.00 -5.33
C ASN A 141 4.14 -1.22 -4.79
N ARG A 142 5.47 -1.11 -4.60
CA ARG A 142 6.28 -2.16 -3.95
C ARG A 142 5.77 -2.47 -2.55
N PHE A 143 5.53 -1.43 -1.75
CA PHE A 143 5.05 -1.59 -0.38
C PHE A 143 3.69 -2.29 -0.32
N MET A 144 2.76 -1.92 -1.21
CA MET A 144 1.45 -2.58 -1.29
C MET A 144 1.56 -4.04 -1.71
N LEU A 145 2.44 -4.37 -2.67
CA LEU A 145 2.68 -5.77 -3.05
C LEU A 145 3.25 -6.57 -1.89
N PHE A 146 4.23 -6.03 -1.17
CA PHE A 146 4.80 -6.65 0.03
C PHE A 146 3.73 -6.93 1.09
N VAL A 147 2.89 -5.93 1.42
CA VAL A 147 1.80 -6.08 2.38
C VAL A 147 0.79 -7.14 1.91
N CYS A 148 0.37 -7.09 0.64
CA CYS A 148 -0.59 -8.06 0.11
C CYS A 148 -0.05 -9.49 0.11
N ASN A 149 1.23 -9.69 -0.22
CA ASN A 149 1.86 -11.01 -0.22
C ASN A 149 1.98 -11.61 1.18
N ASN A 150 2.10 -10.75 2.20
CA ASN A 150 2.30 -11.17 3.58
C ASN A 150 1.06 -10.98 4.48
N ALA A 151 -0.06 -10.47 3.95
CA ALA A 151 -1.23 -10.07 4.73
C ALA A 151 -1.78 -11.20 5.62
N ALA A 152 -1.86 -12.42 5.09
CA ALA A 152 -2.35 -13.58 5.85
C ALA A 152 -1.45 -13.92 7.06
N MET A 153 -0.14 -13.78 6.89
CA MET A 153 0.86 -14.09 7.91
C MET A 153 0.98 -12.98 8.94
N LEU A 154 0.88 -11.74 8.47
CA LEU A 154 0.86 -10.56 9.31
C LEU A 154 -0.48 -10.39 10.01
N GLY A 155 -1.58 -11.03 9.59
CA GLY A 155 -2.92 -10.81 10.14
C GLY A 155 -3.44 -9.40 9.88
N LEU A 156 -3.25 -8.92 8.64
CA LEU A 156 -3.70 -7.61 8.12
C LEU A 156 -4.95 -7.73 7.25
#